data_AF-A0A8S2MDU4-F1
#
_entry.id   AF-A0A8S2MDU4-F1
#
_cell.length_a   1.000
_cell.length_b   1.000
_cell.length_c   1.000
_cell.angle_alpha   90.00
_cell.angle_beta   90.00
_cell.angle_gamma   90.00
#
_symmetry.space_group_name_H-M   'P 1'
#
loop_
_entity.id
_entity.type
_entity.pdbx_description
1 polymer ?
#
loop_
_entity_poly.entity_id
_entity_poly.type
_entity_poly.pdbx_seq_one_letter_code
_entity_poly.pdbx_strand_id
1 'polypeptide(L)'
;MFQLPFRFWQLWKQDGGDRRPLSGHIMDLFMWEYVFNFILLTIVYVVSTSIPIPQLFLMIPSILVGNVGIQLFLSLLQPPAPIWISSLPPGHKIRPAGYYIMEDIVSVDGDGGSAYRRALNQRYESSPIFQCLVYEMTMFWAIGGLVFVGVSVAFAFGTSLNFAFGATLIWIPVWALLGFLPAVFWAHWRLNQETDSFRLKQNQISP
;
A
#
# COMPACT_ATOMS: atom_id res chain seq x y z
N MET A 1 -12.71 -9.57 -7.13
CA MET A 1 -12.26 -10.78 -7.86
C MET A 1 -11.93 -10.51 -9.33
N PHE A 2 -12.63 -9.61 -10.04
CA PHE A 2 -12.35 -9.30 -11.45
C PHE A 2 -11.16 -8.36 -11.72
N GLN A 3 -10.59 -7.71 -10.71
CA GLN A 3 -9.51 -6.74 -10.90
C GLN A 3 -8.16 -7.37 -11.24
N LEU A 4 -7.85 -8.57 -10.75
CA LEU A 4 -6.61 -9.30 -11.07
C LEU A 4 -6.45 -9.57 -12.58
N PRO A 5 -7.39 -10.27 -13.24
CA PRO A 5 -7.26 -10.55 -14.68
C PRO A 5 -7.35 -9.27 -15.52
N PHE A 6 -8.12 -8.27 -15.08
CA PHE A 6 -8.22 -6.98 -15.76
C PHE A 6 -6.91 -6.18 -15.69
N ARG A 7 -6.32 -6.06 -14.50
CA ARG A 7 -5.02 -5.39 -14.29
C ARG A 7 -3.90 -6.12 -15.03
N PHE A 8 -3.88 -7.46 -14.96
CA PHE A 8 -2.95 -8.26 -15.73
C PHE A 8 -3.10 -8.02 -17.24
N TRP A 9 -4.32 -8.01 -17.76
CA TRP A 9 -4.58 -7.72 -19.17
C TRP A 9 -4.12 -6.31 -19.56
N GLN A 10 -4.32 -5.31 -18.72
CA GLN A 10 -3.83 -3.94 -18.95
C GLN A 10 -2.31 -3.84 -18.97
N LEU A 11 -1.60 -4.64 -18.16
CA LEU A 11 -0.14 -4.72 -18.14
C LEU A 11 0.43 -5.54 -19.32
N TRP A 12 -0.33 -6.55 -19.75
CA TRP A 12 0.04 -7.46 -20.84
C TRP A 12 -0.17 -6.84 -22.22
N LYS A 13 -1.32 -6.18 -22.46
CA LYS A 13 -1.68 -5.61 -23.76
C LYS A 13 -0.73 -4.45 -24.11
N GLN A 14 0.14 -4.69 -25.10
CA GLN A 14 1.21 -3.77 -25.52
C GLN A 14 0.75 -2.63 -26.46
N ASP A 15 -0.42 -2.73 -27.09
CA ASP A 15 -0.85 -1.84 -28.20
C ASP A 15 -1.35 -0.45 -27.74
N GLY A 16 -0.62 0.19 -26.84
CA GLY A 16 -0.88 1.54 -26.29
C GLY A 16 0.14 2.03 -25.27
N GLY A 17 1.11 1.18 -24.90
CA GLY A 17 2.45 1.53 -24.39
C GLY A 17 2.60 2.69 -23.41
N ASP A 18 2.29 2.50 -22.11
CA ASP A 18 2.96 3.27 -21.05
C ASP A 18 2.78 2.76 -19.60
N ARG A 19 1.98 1.71 -19.36
CA ARG A 19 1.56 1.35 -17.98
C ARG A 19 2.52 0.45 -17.22
N ARG A 20 3.60 -0.07 -17.83
CA ARG A 20 4.59 -0.93 -17.16
C ARG A 20 5.59 -0.15 -16.30
N PRO A 21 6.12 -0.76 -15.24
CA PRO A 21 7.24 -0.18 -14.49
C PRO A 21 8.41 0.18 -15.40
N LEU A 22 9.22 1.17 -14.99
CA LEU A 22 10.38 1.61 -15.78
C LEU A 22 11.46 0.53 -15.94
N SER A 23 11.42 -0.53 -15.13
CA SER A 23 12.27 -1.71 -15.26
C SER A 23 11.99 -2.55 -16.52
N GLY A 24 10.85 -2.33 -17.19
CA GLY A 24 10.42 -3.12 -18.34
C GLY A 24 9.79 -4.47 -17.98
N HIS A 25 9.71 -4.81 -16.68
CA HIS A 25 8.97 -5.98 -16.22
C HIS A 25 7.48 -5.87 -16.51
N ILE A 26 6.83 -7.02 -16.72
CA ILE A 26 5.40 -7.08 -17.03
C ILE A 26 4.57 -6.78 -15.78
N MET A 27 4.99 -7.27 -14.62
CA MET A 27 4.27 -7.11 -13.35
C MET A 27 4.94 -6.07 -12.46
N ASP A 28 4.12 -5.17 -11.92
CA ASP A 28 4.51 -4.18 -10.93
C ASP A 28 4.55 -4.79 -9.51
N LEU A 29 5.05 -4.03 -8.53
CA LEU A 29 5.20 -4.54 -7.16
C LEU A 29 3.83 -4.85 -6.55
N PHE A 30 2.84 -3.99 -6.80
CA PHE A 30 1.49 -4.18 -6.29
C PHE A 30 0.83 -5.47 -6.82
N MET A 31 1.05 -5.83 -8.08
CA MET A 31 0.55 -7.09 -8.65
C MET A 31 1.20 -8.31 -8.01
N TRP A 32 2.52 -8.28 -7.80
CA TRP A 32 3.22 -9.36 -7.08
C TRP A 32 2.68 -9.53 -5.66
N GLU A 33 2.47 -8.41 -4.97
CA GLU A 33 1.92 -8.41 -3.62
C GLU A 33 0.48 -8.94 -3.59
N TYR A 34 -0.33 -8.61 -4.60
CA TYR A 34 -1.68 -9.15 -4.73
C TYR A 34 -1.67 -10.67 -4.93
N VAL A 35 -0.81 -11.19 -5.81
CA VAL A 35 -0.67 -12.64 -6.07
C VAL A 35 -0.19 -13.37 -4.82
N PHE A 36 0.81 -12.82 -4.13
CA PHE A 36 1.34 -13.39 -2.89
C PHE A 36 0.27 -13.48 -1.81
N ASN A 37 -0.45 -12.38 -1.56
CA ASN A 37 -1.55 -12.33 -0.60
C ASN A 37 -2.68 -13.29 -0.97
N PHE A 38 -3.02 -13.40 -2.26
CA PHE A 38 -4.05 -14.33 -2.72
C PHE A 38 -3.69 -15.79 -2.41
N ILE A 39 -2.44 -16.19 -2.68
CA ILE A 39 -1.94 -17.54 -2.36
C ILE A 39 -1.94 -17.76 -0.84
N LEU A 40 -1.42 -16.80 -0.07
CA LEU A 40 -1.37 -16.86 1.38
C LEU A 40 -2.77 -17.04 1.99
N LEU A 41 -3.73 -16.21 1.58
CA LEU A 41 -5.11 -16.29 2.06
C LEU A 41 -5.79 -17.59 1.66
N THR A 42 -5.53 -18.09 0.45
CA THR A 42 -6.07 -19.37 -0.02
C THR A 42 -5.58 -20.52 0.87
N ILE A 43 -4.28 -20.55 1.19
CA ILE A 43 -3.70 -21.57 2.08
C ILE A 43 -4.35 -21.50 3.47
N VAL A 44 -4.41 -20.31 4.07
CA VAL A 44 -4.99 -20.13 5.41
C VAL A 44 -6.47 -20.52 5.42
N TYR A 45 -7.23 -20.11 4.41
CA TYR A 45 -8.64 -20.46 4.26
C TYR A 45 -8.83 -21.98 4.16
N VAL A 46 -8.10 -22.65 3.27
CA VAL A 46 -8.18 -24.11 3.10
C VAL A 46 -7.83 -24.84 4.39
N VAL A 47 -6.77 -24.44 5.08
CA VAL A 47 -6.37 -25.04 6.37
C VAL A 47 -7.45 -24.82 7.43
N SER A 48 -7.98 -23.60 7.55
CA SER A 48 -8.99 -23.25 8.56
C SER A 48 -10.33 -23.97 8.38
N THR A 49 -10.66 -24.37 7.16
CA THR A 49 -11.89 -25.08 6.82
C THR A 49 -11.71 -26.61 6.83
N SER A 50 -10.51 -27.09 6.49
CA SER A 50 -10.18 -28.52 6.51
C SER A 50 -9.95 -29.04 7.93
N ILE A 51 -9.28 -28.24 8.76
CA ILE A 51 -9.15 -28.46 10.20
C ILE A 51 -10.00 -27.36 10.84
N PRO A 52 -11.18 -27.67 11.39
CA PRO A 52 -12.15 -26.66 11.82
C PRO A 52 -11.62 -25.91 13.04
N ILE A 53 -10.75 -24.93 12.80
CA ILE A 53 -10.15 -24.02 13.77
C ILE A 53 -10.77 -22.64 13.48
N PRO A 54 -11.92 -22.31 14.10
CA PRO A 54 -12.67 -21.11 13.76
C PRO A 54 -11.88 -19.82 13.97
N GLN A 55 -10.96 -19.81 14.94
CA GLN A 55 -10.09 -18.67 15.21
C GLN A 55 -9.18 -18.36 14.01
N LEU A 56 -8.63 -19.40 13.37
CA LEU A 56 -7.78 -19.22 12.19
C LEU A 56 -8.58 -18.64 11.01
N PHE A 57 -9.83 -19.07 10.85
CA PHE A 57 -10.75 -18.50 9.87
C PHE A 57 -11.04 -17.02 10.14
N LEU A 58 -11.30 -16.65 11.40
CA LEU A 58 -11.50 -15.25 11.80
C LEU A 58 -10.27 -14.37 11.59
N MET A 59 -9.07 -14.96 11.66
CA MET A 59 -7.80 -14.24 11.48
C MET A 59 -7.43 -13.97 10.02
N ILE A 60 -8.15 -14.50 9.03
CA ILE A 60 -7.83 -14.32 7.60
C ILE A 60 -7.64 -12.83 7.24
N PRO A 61 -8.54 -11.89 7.60
CA PRO A 61 -8.34 -10.47 7.30
C PRO A 61 -7.11 -9.89 8.00
N SER A 62 -6.82 -10.35 9.23
CA SER A 62 -5.68 -9.90 10.03
C SER A 62 -4.36 -10.38 9.47
N ILE A 63 -4.32 -11.59 8.91
CA ILE A 63 -3.13 -12.12 8.25
C ILE A 63 -2.82 -11.31 6.98
N LEU A 64 -3.85 -10.93 6.21
CA LEU A 64 -3.69 -10.02 5.07
C LEU A 64 -3.11 -8.66 5.49
N VAL A 65 -3.81 -7.98 6.41
CA VAL A 65 -3.42 -6.64 6.88
C VAL A 65 -2.06 -6.69 7.59
N GLY A 66 -1.78 -7.75 8.33
CA GLY A 66 -0.50 -7.99 8.99
C GLY A 66 0.64 -8.17 8.00
N ASN A 67 0.45 -8.95 6.93
CA ASN A 67 1.46 -9.09 5.87
C ASN A 67 1.79 -7.73 5.23
N VAL A 68 0.78 -6.99 4.78
CA VAL A 68 0.98 -5.65 4.20
C VAL A 68 1.62 -4.70 5.22
N GLY A 69 1.17 -4.73 6.48
CA GLY A 69 1.70 -3.91 7.57
C GLY A 69 3.18 -4.16 7.85
N ILE A 70 3.62 -5.43 7.83
CA ILE A 70 5.03 -5.79 7.97
C ILE A 70 5.85 -5.20 6.81
N GLN A 71 5.36 -5.29 5.58
CA GLN A 71 6.07 -4.74 4.42
C GLN A 71 6.16 -3.21 4.47
N LEU A 72 5.08 -2.53 4.86
CA LEU A 72 5.09 -1.10 5.13
C LEU A 72 6.16 -0.76 6.18
N PHE A 73 6.18 -1.48 7.29
CA PHE A 73 7.19 -1.28 8.34
C PHE A 73 8.62 -1.50 7.86
N LEU A 74 8.90 -2.63 7.18
CA LEU A 74 10.22 -2.93 6.65
C LEU A 74 10.69 -1.89 5.62
N SER A 75 9.77 -1.32 4.84
CA SER A 75 10.09 -0.27 3.88
C SER A 75 10.56 1.04 4.53
N LEU A 76 10.16 1.31 5.77
CA LEU A 76 10.61 2.49 6.53
C LEU A 76 12.10 2.41 6.88
N LEU A 77 12.67 1.19 6.94
CA LEU A 77 14.09 0.98 7.17
C LEU A 77 14.95 1.35 5.95
N GLN A 78 14.33 1.54 4.79
CA GLN A 78 14.97 1.91 3.52
C GLN A 78 16.24 1.09 3.17
N PRO A 79 16.22 -0.26 3.30
CA PRO A 79 17.34 -1.09 2.87
C PRO A 79 17.64 -0.88 1.38
N PRO A 80 18.86 -1.19 0.93
CA PRO A 80 19.16 -1.22 -0.50
C PRO A 80 18.31 -2.29 -1.19
N ALA A 81 17.75 -1.95 -2.34
CA ALA A 81 16.91 -2.86 -3.13
C ALA A 81 17.76 -4.05 -3.63
N PRO A 82 17.42 -5.31 -3.25
CA PRO A 82 18.19 -6.48 -3.68
C PRO A 82 17.93 -6.82 -5.16
N ILE A 83 16.74 -6.48 -5.65
CA ILE A 83 16.28 -6.66 -7.01
C ILE A 83 15.55 -5.39 -7.47
N TRP A 84 15.09 -5.37 -8.72
CA TRP A 84 14.21 -4.31 -9.21
C TRP A 84 12.89 -4.30 -8.44
N ILE A 85 12.52 -3.13 -7.92
CA ILE A 85 11.26 -2.94 -7.20
C ILE A 85 10.46 -1.89 -7.97
N SER A 86 9.48 -2.36 -8.74
CA SER A 86 8.74 -1.54 -9.72
C SER A 86 9.72 -0.76 -10.62
N SER A 87 9.75 0.57 -10.52
CA SER A 87 10.64 1.44 -11.29
C SER A 87 12.01 1.69 -10.63
N LEU A 88 12.25 1.18 -9.41
CA LEU A 88 13.51 1.39 -8.70
C LEU A 88 14.57 0.35 -9.10
N PRO A 89 15.76 0.77 -9.58
CA PRO A 89 16.86 -0.14 -9.87
C PRO A 89 17.48 -0.75 -8.60
N PRO A 90 18.11 -1.95 -8.72
CA PRO A 90 18.84 -2.58 -7.63
C PRO A 90 19.92 -1.66 -7.04
N GLY A 91 20.23 -1.87 -5.76
CA GLY A 91 21.27 -1.14 -5.03
C GLY A 91 20.85 0.26 -4.54
N HIS A 92 19.74 0.80 -5.02
CA HIS A 92 19.19 2.06 -4.51
C HIS A 92 18.43 1.83 -3.20
N LYS A 93 18.42 2.82 -2.31
CA LYS A 93 17.60 2.77 -1.10
C LYS A 93 16.13 2.67 -1.48
N ILE A 94 15.44 1.67 -0.94
CA ILE A 94 14.00 1.55 -1.19
C ILE A 94 13.27 2.76 -0.60
N ARG A 95 12.25 3.21 -1.31
CA ARG A 95 11.35 4.26 -0.81
C ARG A 95 10.33 3.64 0.14
N PRO A 96 9.73 4.43 1.05
CA PRO A 96 8.63 3.94 1.86
C PRO A 96 7.55 3.35 0.95
N ALA A 97 6.97 2.21 1.31
CA ALA A 97 6.13 1.41 0.42
C ALA A 97 4.88 2.15 -0.07
N GLY A 98 4.41 3.18 0.66
CA GLY A 98 3.38 4.09 0.17
C GLY A 98 3.72 4.76 -1.17
N TYR A 99 5.01 4.97 -1.47
CA TYR A 99 5.47 5.45 -2.78
C TYR A 99 5.08 4.49 -3.90
N TYR A 100 5.42 3.20 -3.77
CA TYR A 100 5.15 2.20 -4.80
C TYR A 100 3.66 1.91 -4.95
N ILE A 101 2.90 1.95 -3.84
CA ILE A 101 1.45 1.82 -3.89
C ILE A 101 0.84 2.94 -4.75
N MET A 102 1.23 4.20 -4.53
CA MET A 102 0.74 5.31 -5.36
C MET A 102 1.20 5.19 -6.81
N GLU A 103 2.48 4.86 -7.02
CA GLU A 103 3.07 4.67 -8.35
C GLU A 103 2.26 3.63 -9.15
N ASP A 104 2.12 2.42 -8.59
CA ASP A 104 1.55 1.29 -9.31
C ASP A 104 0.03 1.42 -9.48
N ILE A 105 -0.70 1.89 -8.47
CA ILE A 105 -2.16 2.08 -8.58
C ILE A 105 -2.49 3.20 -9.56
N VAL A 106 -1.87 4.38 -9.43
CA VAL A 106 -2.26 5.51 -10.29
C VAL A 106 -1.77 5.32 -11.72
N SER A 107 -0.60 4.72 -11.93
CA SER A 107 -0.11 4.44 -13.29
C SER A 107 -0.92 3.39 -14.04
N VAL A 108 -1.49 2.40 -13.34
CA VAL A 108 -2.20 1.28 -13.97
C VAL A 108 -3.72 1.49 -13.90
N ASP A 109 -4.26 1.64 -12.69
CA ASP A 109 -5.70 1.75 -12.46
C ASP A 109 -6.21 3.17 -12.73
N GLY A 110 -5.37 4.18 -12.52
CA GLY A 110 -5.65 5.60 -12.81
C GLY A 110 -5.27 6.06 -14.22
N ASP A 111 -4.82 5.14 -15.08
CA ASP A 111 -4.35 5.41 -16.45
C ASP A 111 -3.22 6.45 -16.56
N GLY A 112 -2.42 6.63 -15.50
CA GLY A 112 -1.34 7.63 -15.49
C GLY A 112 -0.10 7.25 -16.30
N GLY A 113 0.11 5.95 -16.58
CA GLY A 113 1.24 5.48 -17.38
C GLY A 113 2.62 5.82 -16.78
N SER A 114 3.65 5.87 -17.62
CA SER A 114 5.04 6.18 -17.25
C SER A 114 5.26 7.68 -17.14
N ALA A 115 4.43 8.49 -17.81
CA ALA A 115 4.37 9.93 -17.57
C ALA A 115 4.10 10.23 -16.09
N TYR A 116 3.12 9.58 -15.47
CA TYR A 116 2.87 9.70 -14.04
C TYR A 116 4.06 9.21 -13.21
N ARG A 117 4.65 8.05 -13.54
CA ARG A 117 5.82 7.51 -12.80
C ARG A 117 7.00 8.48 -12.79
N ARG A 118 7.33 9.07 -13.95
CA ARG A 118 8.39 10.07 -14.07
C ARG A 118 8.07 11.33 -13.27
N ALA A 119 6.84 11.84 -13.36
CA ALA A 119 6.41 13.02 -12.62
C ALA A 119 6.42 12.77 -11.09
N LEU A 120 5.95 11.60 -10.64
CA LEU A 120 5.98 11.20 -9.24
C LEU A 120 7.42 11.08 -8.74
N ASN A 121 8.31 10.47 -9.53
CA ASN A 121 9.73 10.37 -9.20
C ASN A 121 10.38 11.75 -9.04
N GLN A 122 10.15 12.64 -10.01
CA GLN A 122 10.68 14.00 -9.99
C GLN A 122 10.14 14.82 -8.81
N ARG A 123 8.84 14.67 -8.48
CA ARG A 123 8.26 15.32 -7.30
C ARG A 123 8.87 14.79 -6.01
N TYR A 124 9.01 13.47 -5.90
CA TYR A 124 9.61 12.84 -4.73
C TYR A 124 11.05 13.30 -4.54
N GLU A 125 11.84 13.43 -5.59
CA GLU A 125 13.22 13.91 -5.48
C GLU A 125 13.33 15.42 -5.22
N SER A 126 12.38 16.23 -5.70
CA SER A 126 12.42 17.69 -5.57
C SER A 126 11.80 18.25 -4.29
N SER A 127 10.93 17.50 -3.61
CA SER A 127 10.15 17.98 -2.47
C SER A 127 10.39 17.17 -1.19
N PRO A 128 11.19 17.68 -0.25
CA PRO A 128 11.37 17.04 1.07
C PRO A 128 10.06 16.92 1.86
N ILE A 129 9.12 17.87 1.66
CA ILE A 129 7.80 17.83 2.29
C ILE A 129 7.00 16.63 1.76
N PHE A 130 7.06 16.37 0.46
CA PHE A 130 6.42 15.20 -0.14
C PHE A 130 7.07 13.90 0.32
N GLN A 131 8.40 13.83 0.40
CA GLN A 131 9.09 12.66 0.96
C GLN A 131 8.64 12.36 2.40
N CYS A 132 8.55 13.40 3.23
CA CYS A 132 8.07 13.31 4.60
C CYS A 132 6.62 12.82 4.66
N LEU A 133 5.73 13.37 3.83
CA LEU A 133 4.34 12.92 3.73
C LEU A 133 4.26 11.42 3.40
N VAL A 134 5.02 10.95 2.41
CA VAL A 134 5.00 9.53 2.01
C VAL A 134 5.53 8.63 3.14
N TYR A 135 6.57 9.06 3.84
CA TYR A 135 7.09 8.35 5.01
C TYR A 135 6.06 8.29 6.15
N GLU A 136 5.47 9.43 6.51
CA GLU A 136 4.44 9.54 7.56
C GLU A 136 3.22 8.70 7.25
N MET A 137 2.75 8.70 5.99
CA MET A 137 1.64 7.87 5.55
C MET A 137 1.98 6.39 5.63
N THR A 138 3.17 5.99 5.20
CA THR A 138 3.63 4.60 5.30
C THR A 138 3.69 4.15 6.76
N MET A 139 4.21 5.00 7.64
CA MET A 139 4.28 4.73 9.08
C MET A 139 2.89 4.66 9.73
N PHE A 140 1.99 5.59 9.38
CA PHE A 140 0.62 5.60 9.87
C PHE A 140 -0.11 4.30 9.55
N TRP A 141 -0.02 3.83 8.30
CA TRP A 141 -0.65 2.57 7.90
C TRP A 141 0.06 1.32 8.43
N ALA A 142 1.37 1.36 8.64
CA ALA A 142 2.09 0.27 9.31
C ALA A 142 1.62 0.09 10.77
N ILE A 143 1.53 1.19 11.52
CA ILE A 143 1.00 1.20 12.89
C ILE A 143 -0.48 0.80 12.88
N GLY A 144 -1.26 1.34 11.94
CA GLY A 144 -2.66 0.98 11.74
C GLY A 144 -2.83 -0.53 11.54
N GLY A 145 -1.99 -1.15 10.71
CA GLY A 145 -2.00 -2.60 10.49
C GLY A 145 -1.68 -3.40 11.75
N LEU A 146 -0.71 -2.96 12.56
CA LEU A 146 -0.40 -3.58 13.85
C LEU A 146 -1.59 -3.51 14.81
N VAL A 147 -2.25 -2.36 14.91
CA VAL A 147 -3.46 -2.17 15.73
C VAL A 147 -4.59 -3.07 15.23
N PHE A 148 -4.77 -3.16 13.91
CA PHE A 148 -5.78 -4.03 13.31
C PHE A 148 -5.57 -5.49 13.73
N VAL A 149 -4.35 -6.00 13.59
CA VAL A 149 -3.98 -7.37 13.98
C VAL A 149 -4.19 -7.59 15.47
N GLY A 150 -3.71 -6.67 16.32
CA GLY A 150 -3.85 -6.79 17.78
C GLY A 150 -5.30 -6.88 18.23
N VAL A 151 -6.17 -6.01 17.70
CA VAL A 151 -7.60 -6.01 18.02
C VAL A 151 -8.28 -7.28 17.50
N SER A 152 -7.96 -7.73 16.28
CA SER A 152 -8.50 -8.98 15.75
C SER A 152 -8.10 -10.20 16.57
N VAL A 153 -6.85 -10.27 17.04
CA VAL A 153 -6.38 -11.34 17.94
C VAL A 153 -7.16 -11.30 19.25
N ALA A 154 -7.38 -10.11 19.82
CA ALA A 154 -8.18 -9.95 21.03
C ALA A 154 -9.62 -10.46 20.84
N PHE A 155 -10.26 -10.22 19.70
CA PHE A 155 -11.57 -10.78 19.40
C PHE A 155 -11.52 -12.31 19.23
N ALA A 156 -10.60 -12.81 18.41
CA ALA A 156 -10.53 -14.23 18.06
C ALA A 156 -10.24 -15.14 19.27
N PHE A 157 -9.45 -14.67 20.24
CA PHE A 157 -9.02 -15.47 21.40
C PHE A 157 -9.57 -15.00 22.75
N GLY A 158 -10.07 -13.77 22.84
CA GLY A 158 -10.56 -13.18 24.10
C GLY A 158 -12.07 -13.21 24.29
N THR A 159 -12.84 -13.68 23.30
CA THR A 159 -14.31 -13.61 23.33
C THR A 159 -14.98 -14.90 22.86
N SER A 160 -16.31 -14.98 23.01
CA SER A 160 -17.09 -16.12 22.49
C SER A 160 -17.09 -16.11 20.95
N LEU A 161 -17.13 -17.30 20.34
CA LEU A 161 -17.04 -17.43 18.88
C LEU A 161 -18.10 -16.59 18.12
N ASN A 162 -19.34 -16.59 18.60
CA ASN A 162 -20.43 -15.83 17.98
C ASN A 162 -20.16 -14.31 18.01
N PHE A 163 -19.65 -13.81 19.14
CA PHE A 163 -19.28 -12.41 19.25
C PHE A 163 -18.06 -12.10 18.37
N ALA A 164 -17.01 -12.94 18.42
CA ALA A 164 -15.79 -12.77 17.65
C ALA A 164 -16.08 -12.68 16.14
N PHE A 165 -17.03 -13.48 15.63
CA PHE A 165 -17.46 -13.42 14.24
C PHE A 165 -18.06 -12.07 13.85
N GLY A 166 -19.04 -11.59 14.63
CA GLY A 166 -19.66 -10.28 14.39
C GLY A 166 -18.66 -9.13 14.56
N ALA A 167 -17.84 -9.18 15.60
CA ALA A 167 -16.83 -8.16 15.90
C ALA A 167 -15.78 -8.06 14.79
N THR A 168 -15.29 -9.20 14.28
CA THR A 168 -14.29 -9.23 13.19
C THR A 168 -14.85 -8.64 11.90
N LEU A 169 -16.11 -8.94 11.55
CA LEU A 169 -16.75 -8.39 10.36
C LEU A 169 -16.95 -6.87 10.45
N ILE A 170 -17.34 -6.36 11.62
CA ILE A 170 -17.52 -4.91 11.86
C ILE A 170 -16.17 -4.20 11.96
N TRP A 171 -15.14 -4.87 12.45
CA TRP A 171 -13.83 -4.25 12.66
C TRP A 171 -13.17 -3.78 11.37
N ILE A 172 -13.34 -4.51 10.26
CA ILE A 172 -12.80 -4.15 8.95
C ILE A 172 -13.24 -2.74 8.50
N PRO A 173 -14.55 -2.45 8.34
CA PRO A 173 -14.99 -1.12 7.93
C PRO A 173 -14.73 -0.06 9.00
N VAL A 174 -14.79 -0.39 10.29
CA VAL A 174 -14.47 0.57 11.36
C VAL A 174 -13.01 1.02 11.28
N TRP A 175 -12.07 0.09 11.20
CA TRP A 175 -10.66 0.40 11.06
C TRP A 175 -10.36 1.17 9.78
N ALA A 176 -10.98 0.77 8.66
CA ALA A 176 -10.81 1.47 7.39
C ALA A 176 -11.29 2.93 7.46
N LEU A 177 -12.45 3.19 8.06
CA LEU A 177 -12.98 4.55 8.24
C LEU A 177 -12.11 5.39 9.19
N LEU A 178 -11.71 4.80 10.32
CA LEU A 178 -10.86 5.45 11.32
C LEU A 178 -9.45 5.76 10.76
N GLY A 179 -8.94 4.95 9.85
CA GLY A 179 -7.67 5.20 9.15
C GLY A 179 -7.82 6.22 8.02
N PHE A 180 -8.88 6.10 7.20
CA PHE A 180 -9.07 6.89 5.99
C PHE A 180 -9.24 8.39 6.27
N LEU A 181 -10.13 8.76 7.19
CA LEU A 181 -10.44 10.18 7.44
C LEU A 181 -9.21 10.97 7.91
N PRO A 182 -8.45 10.51 8.93
CA PRO A 182 -7.23 11.20 9.34
C PRO A 182 -6.15 11.19 8.26
N ALA A 183 -5.99 10.09 7.51
CA ALA A 183 -4.99 10.00 6.46
C ALA A 183 -5.24 11.04 5.35
N VAL A 184 -6.49 11.18 4.90
CA VAL A 184 -6.87 12.17 3.88
C VAL A 184 -6.65 13.59 4.41
N PHE A 185 -7.12 13.88 5.62
CA PHE A 185 -6.91 15.20 6.23
C PHE A 185 -5.42 15.56 6.34
N TRP A 186 -4.61 14.62 6.84
CA TRP A 186 -3.16 14.81 7.00
C TRP A 186 -2.45 15.00 5.65
N ALA A 187 -2.84 14.22 4.65
CA ALA A 187 -2.32 14.36 3.29
C ALA A 187 -2.64 15.75 2.73
N HIS A 188 -3.88 16.20 2.79
CA HIS A 188 -4.24 17.55 2.35
C HIS A 188 -3.47 18.64 3.10
N TRP A 189 -3.33 18.49 4.42
CA TRP A 189 -2.58 19.45 5.23
C TRP A 189 -1.10 19.54 4.84
N ARG A 190 -0.43 18.41 4.59
CA ARG A 190 0.97 18.38 4.11
C ARG A 190 1.11 18.91 2.68
N LEU A 191 0.17 18.60 1.81
CA LEU A 191 0.16 19.08 0.43
C LEU A 191 -0.05 20.60 0.32
N ASN A 192 -0.86 21.17 1.22
CA ASN A 192 -1.03 22.62 1.33
C ASN A 192 0.28 23.30 1.75
N GLN A 193 0.99 22.75 2.74
CA GLN A 193 2.32 23.25 3.14
C GLN A 193 3.33 23.18 1.99
N GLU A 194 3.32 22.08 1.24
CA GLU A 194 4.17 21.95 0.05
C GLU A 194 3.87 23.05 -0.97
N THR A 195 2.59 23.28 -1.26
CA THR A 195 2.14 24.32 -2.20
C THR A 195 2.58 25.72 -1.75
N ASP A 196 2.39 26.04 -0.47
CA ASP A 196 2.78 27.33 0.08
C ASP A 196 4.30 27.53 0.05
N SER A 197 5.07 26.46 0.28
CA SER A 197 6.54 26.52 0.17
C SER A 197 7.00 26.84 -1.26
N PHE A 198 6.31 26.32 -2.28
CA PHE A 198 6.62 26.63 -3.68
C PHE A 198 6.24 28.06 -4.05
N ARG A 199 5.09 28.56 -3.57
CA ARG A 199 4.67 29.96 -3.78
C ARG A 199 5.67 30.95 -3.19
N LEU A 200 6.16 30.69 -1.98
CA LEU A 200 7.15 31.54 -1.33
C LEU A 200 8.47 31.59 -2.12
N LYS A 201 8.95 30.43 -2.60
CA LYS A 201 10.15 30.36 -3.45
C LYS A 201 9.96 31.13 -4.76
N GLN A 202 8.79 31.04 -5.39
CA GLN A 202 8.50 31.76 -6.63
C GLN A 202 8.47 33.27 -6.43
N ASN A 203 7.87 33.76 -5.34
CA ASN A 203 7.84 35.18 -5.01
C ASN A 203 9.22 35.77 -4.71
N GLN A 204 10.18 34.96 -4.23
CA GLN A 204 11.57 35.39 -4.04
C GLN A 204 12.37 35.49 -5.34
N ILE A 205 11.94 34.81 -6.40
CA ILE A 205 12.62 34.77 -7.71
C ILE A 205 12.05 35.80 -8.68
N SER A 206 10.83 36.30 -8.41
CA SER A 206 10.14 37.30 -9.22
C SER A 206 10.48 38.71 -8.71
N PRO A 207 11.25 39.54 -9.45
CA PRO A 207 11.57 40.91 -9.04
C PRO A 207 10.35 41.85 -9.05
#